data_AF-A0A9D0XUE5-F1
#
_entry.id   AF-A0A9D0XUE5-F1
#
_cell.length_a   1.000
_cell.length_b   1.000
_cell.length_c   1.000
_cell.angle_alpha   90.00
_cell.angle_beta   90.00
_cell.angle_gamma   90.00
#
_symmetry.space_group_name_H-M   'P 1'
#
loop_
_entity.id
_entity.type
_entity.pdbx_description
1 polymer ?
#
loop_
_entity_poly.entity_id
_entity_poly.type
_entity_poly.pdbx_seq_one_letter_code
_entity_poly.pdbx_strand_id
1 'polypeptide(L)'
;MIGFINKHYSKVLALCFAVLFVNSALASQFKVGDTVFVAYPAANIKDDAFIIGKVKQVLPNGDYKISVIDYVEGHDYGVSCVPMVKNESATSSKDELSQVWDMWTDTTKLNKEELDYVVSKKDVVDLGYGKTSFIERNNLYIVFGRWKSDAPMLNVERIAKAEQQAKAVGLADMNPAFELAKLHRASFYGDFGRPLMPFESIKPLVSALKAIEALFTEDKELKNIWFAKQRDWKKLSKNTKYYFMVEAIDKVVEDSKSQLYEEDIDKADPKDLNQLKQLVTEFSRK
;
A
#
# COMPACT_ATOMS: atom_id res chain seq x y z
N MET A 1 -69.88 -23.17 -0.65
CA MET A 1 -68.86 -23.90 -1.43
C MET A 1 -67.60 -23.06 -1.42
N ILE A 2 -66.58 -23.50 -0.66
CA ILE A 2 -65.17 -23.02 -0.68
C ILE A 2 -65.00 -21.53 -0.24
N GLY A 3 -64.21 -21.15 0.75
CA GLY A 3 -63.24 -21.84 1.58
C GLY A 3 -62.75 -20.85 2.65
N PHE A 4 -62.77 -21.32 3.89
CA PHE A 4 -62.10 -20.78 5.05
C PHE A 4 -60.58 -20.82 4.85
N ILE A 5 -59.86 -19.69 4.86
CA ILE A 5 -58.44 -19.66 5.26
C ILE A 5 -58.16 -18.38 6.08
N ASN A 6 -58.36 -18.53 7.37
CA ASN A 6 -57.55 -18.05 8.50
C ASN A 6 -56.67 -16.80 8.32
N LYS A 7 -57.15 -15.67 8.85
CA LYS A 7 -56.49 -14.36 8.86
C LYS A 7 -55.65 -14.09 10.12
N HIS A 8 -54.94 -15.10 10.65
CA HIS A 8 -54.25 -14.99 11.95
C HIS A 8 -52.76 -15.38 11.99
N TYR A 9 -52.09 -15.65 10.87
CA TYR A 9 -50.66 -15.99 10.88
C TYR A 9 -49.71 -14.87 10.41
N SER A 10 -50.14 -13.59 10.47
CA SER A 10 -49.34 -12.45 10.01
C SER A 10 -48.61 -11.68 11.13
N LYS A 11 -48.64 -12.14 12.39
CA LYS A 11 -48.10 -11.36 13.52
C LYS A 11 -47.12 -12.09 14.45
N VAL A 12 -46.60 -13.26 14.07
CA VAL A 12 -45.60 -13.99 14.89
C VAL A 12 -44.28 -14.27 14.15
N LEU A 13 -44.18 -13.96 12.86
CA LEU A 13 -42.95 -14.22 12.07
C LEU A 13 -42.08 -12.98 11.79
N ALA A 14 -42.26 -11.90 12.56
CA ALA A 14 -41.52 -10.65 12.41
C ALA A 14 -40.78 -10.23 13.68
N LEU A 15 -40.50 -11.17 14.59
CA LEU A 15 -39.81 -10.92 15.87
C LEU A 15 -38.52 -11.74 16.05
N CYS A 16 -38.00 -12.37 14.99
CA CYS A 16 -36.79 -13.21 15.05
C CYS A 16 -35.65 -12.76 14.11
N PHE A 17 -35.76 -11.60 13.45
CA PHE A 17 -34.73 -11.11 12.50
C PHE A 17 -34.14 -9.73 12.86
N ALA A 18 -34.21 -9.36 14.14
CA ALA A 18 -33.56 -8.17 14.68
C ALA A 18 -32.40 -8.52 15.63
N VAL A 19 -31.73 -9.66 15.42
CA VAL A 19 -30.31 -9.76 15.80
C VAL A 19 -29.53 -9.06 14.69
N LEU A 20 -29.67 -7.73 14.68
CA LEU A 20 -28.67 -6.87 14.06
C LEU A 20 -27.36 -7.25 14.75
N PHE A 21 -26.48 -7.87 13.98
CA PHE A 21 -25.07 -8.00 14.32
C PHE A 21 -24.55 -6.60 14.58
N VAL A 22 -24.62 -6.19 15.85
CA VAL A 22 -23.77 -5.16 16.39
C VAL A 22 -22.39 -5.81 16.35
N ASN A 23 -21.67 -5.63 15.24
CA ASN A 23 -20.22 -5.63 15.25
C ASN A 23 -19.82 -4.43 16.11
N SER A 24 -20.04 -4.53 17.42
CA SER A 24 -19.13 -3.92 18.37
C SER A 24 -17.81 -4.63 18.09
N ALA A 25 -17.01 -4.03 17.22
CA ALA A 25 -15.58 -4.09 17.35
C ALA A 25 -15.32 -3.73 18.82
N LEU A 26 -15.23 -4.76 19.67
CA LEU A 26 -14.82 -4.62 21.05
C LEU A 26 -13.43 -4.02 20.93
N ALA A 27 -13.33 -2.71 21.12
CA ALA A 27 -12.04 -2.05 21.25
C ALA A 27 -11.33 -2.78 22.38
N SER A 28 -10.30 -3.56 22.03
CA SER A 28 -9.55 -4.33 23.00
C SER A 28 -9.04 -3.40 24.08
N GLN A 29 -9.55 -3.56 25.31
CA GLN A 29 -9.09 -2.77 26.44
C GLN A 29 -7.94 -3.53 27.09
N PHE A 30 -6.72 -3.01 26.94
CA PHE A 30 -5.52 -3.65 27.45
C PHE A 30 -5.31 -3.33 28.92
N LYS A 31 -4.74 -4.27 29.65
CA LYS A 31 -4.44 -4.17 31.07
C LYS A 31 -2.95 -3.99 31.29
N VAL A 32 -2.59 -3.46 32.46
CA VAL A 32 -1.20 -3.42 32.91
C VAL A 32 -0.64 -4.84 32.90
N GLY A 33 0.50 -5.01 32.23
CA GLY A 33 1.15 -6.30 32.03
C GLY A 33 0.95 -6.91 30.66
N ASP A 34 -0.03 -6.45 29.87
CA ASP A 34 -0.27 -6.98 28.53
C ASP A 34 0.85 -6.60 27.57
N THR A 35 1.24 -7.52 26.69
CA THR A 35 2.11 -7.20 25.55
C THR A 35 1.24 -6.82 24.36
N VAL A 36 1.52 -5.66 23.79
CA VAL A 36 0.70 -5.03 22.75
C VAL A 36 1.54 -4.62 21.55
N PHE A 37 0.87 -4.39 20.43
CA PHE A 37 1.46 -3.84 19.22
C PHE A 37 0.93 -2.41 19.02
N VAL A 38 1.83 -1.44 18.90
CA VAL A 38 1.46 -0.04 18.58
C VAL A 38 1.76 0.19 17.11
N ALA A 39 0.71 0.45 16.35
CA ALA A 39 0.73 0.55 14.90
C ALA A 39 0.87 2.00 14.43
N TYR A 40 1.87 2.28 13.59
CA TYR A 40 2.04 3.54 12.88
C TYR A 40 2.05 3.29 11.36
N PRO A 41 0.89 2.98 10.76
CA PRO A 41 0.81 2.71 9.32
C PRO A 41 1.02 4.01 8.52
N ALA A 42 1.88 3.94 7.50
CA ALA A 42 2.07 4.98 6.51
C ALA A 42 1.24 4.71 5.24
N ALA A 43 0.87 5.77 4.52
CA ALA A 43 0.08 5.61 3.29
C ALA A 43 0.87 4.97 2.15
N ASN A 44 2.19 5.17 2.10
CA ASN A 44 3.08 4.52 1.14
C ASN A 44 3.52 3.10 1.53
N ILE A 45 3.15 2.63 2.73
CA ILE A 45 3.52 1.33 3.34
C ILE A 45 5.02 1.18 3.64
N LYS A 46 5.88 1.67 2.74
CA LYS A 46 7.33 1.69 2.91
C LYS A 46 7.74 2.38 4.21
N ASP A 47 7.00 3.37 4.69
CA ASP A 47 7.33 4.07 5.93
C ASP A 47 6.52 3.56 7.13
N ASP A 48 5.91 2.36 7.05
CA ASP A 48 5.20 1.74 8.17
C ASP A 48 6.13 1.55 9.37
N ALA A 49 5.72 1.99 10.54
CA ALA A 49 6.47 1.77 11.77
C ALA A 49 5.60 1.10 12.84
N PHE A 50 6.23 0.42 13.78
CA PHE A 50 5.52 -0.13 14.93
C PHE A 50 6.41 -0.31 16.16
N ILE A 51 5.76 -0.40 17.31
CA ILE A 51 6.37 -0.77 18.58
C ILE A 51 5.73 -2.05 19.08
N ILE A 52 6.53 -2.98 19.59
CA ILE A 52 6.06 -4.05 20.47
C ILE A 52 6.44 -3.63 21.89
N GLY A 53 5.46 -3.59 22.80
CA GLY A 53 5.71 -3.11 24.16
C GLY A 53 4.79 -3.74 25.19
N LYS A 54 5.14 -3.59 26.47
CA LYS A 54 4.34 -4.05 27.60
C LYS A 54 3.64 -2.88 28.28
N VAL A 55 2.32 -2.96 28.48
CA VAL A 55 1.55 -1.92 29.16
C VAL A 55 2.00 -1.80 30.61
N LYS A 56 2.49 -0.62 30.99
CA LYS A 56 2.88 -0.28 32.37
C LYS A 56 1.75 0.42 33.11
N GLN A 57 1.00 1.26 32.41
CA GLN A 57 -0.08 2.04 33.00
C GLN A 57 -1.15 2.34 31.94
N VAL A 58 -2.41 2.37 32.37
CA VAL A 58 -3.53 2.95 31.61
C VAL A 58 -3.79 4.34 32.16
N LEU A 59 -3.71 5.37 31.32
CA LEU A 59 -3.90 6.76 31.71
C LEU A 59 -5.39 7.12 31.84
N PRO A 60 -5.75 8.19 32.55
CA PRO A 60 -7.16 8.59 32.73
C PRO A 60 -7.91 8.89 31.43
N ASN A 61 -7.20 9.34 30.38
CA ASN A 61 -7.76 9.58 29.05
C ASN A 61 -7.93 8.28 28.22
N GLY A 62 -7.50 7.14 28.76
CA GLY A 62 -7.53 5.82 28.14
C GLY A 62 -6.29 5.47 27.32
N ASP A 63 -5.33 6.39 27.16
CA ASP A 63 -4.06 6.11 26.50
C ASP A 63 -3.18 5.20 27.36
N TYR A 64 -2.15 4.61 26.75
CA TYR A 64 -1.30 3.63 27.40
C TYR A 64 0.10 4.17 27.60
N LYS A 65 0.65 3.97 28.79
CA LYS A 65 2.08 4.04 29.04
C LYS A 65 2.66 2.65 28.81
N ILE A 66 3.54 2.49 27.83
CA ILE A 66 4.15 1.21 27.44
C ILE A 66 5.66 1.24 27.65
N SER A 67 6.23 0.11 28.05
CA SER A 67 7.67 -0.11 28.02
C SER A 67 8.03 -0.85 26.74
N VAL A 68 8.97 -0.31 25.96
CA VAL A 68 9.33 -0.85 24.64
C VAL A 68 10.11 -2.14 24.77
N ILE A 69 9.68 -3.16 24.03
CA ILE A 69 10.40 -4.41 23.83
C ILE A 69 11.13 -4.37 22.49
N ASP A 70 10.43 -3.91 21.45
CA ASP A 70 10.95 -3.82 20.09
C ASP A 70 10.37 -2.60 19.35
N TYR A 71 11.14 -2.07 18.41
CA TYR A 71 10.74 -0.96 17.54
C TYR A 71 11.27 -1.20 16.13
N VAL A 72 10.39 -1.02 15.14
CA VAL A 72 10.72 -1.21 13.72
C VAL A 72 10.19 -0.04 12.92
N GLU A 73 11.00 0.48 12.00
CA GLU A 73 10.64 1.56 11.09
C GLU A 73 10.84 1.14 9.63
N GLY A 74 9.87 1.51 8.80
CA GLY A 74 9.71 1.37 7.34
C GLY A 74 10.83 0.84 6.44
N HIS A 75 12.09 1.24 6.64
CA HIS A 75 13.19 0.75 5.81
C HIS A 75 13.75 -0.61 6.27
N ASP A 76 13.32 -1.12 7.42
CA ASP A 76 13.82 -2.35 8.05
C ASP A 76 13.00 -3.61 7.71
N TYR A 77 12.00 -3.52 6.81
CA TYR A 77 11.30 -4.69 6.27
C TYR A 77 12.17 -5.46 5.25
N GLY A 78 13.25 -6.06 5.72
CA GLY A 78 13.80 -7.30 5.17
C GLY A 78 13.98 -7.38 3.65
N VAL A 79 14.80 -6.50 3.07
CA VAL A 79 15.70 -6.95 2.00
C VAL A 79 16.97 -7.43 2.71
N SER A 80 16.99 -8.72 3.07
CA SER A 80 18.05 -9.45 3.79
C SER A 80 17.91 -9.55 5.31
N CYS A 81 17.70 -10.78 5.79
CA CYS A 81 17.88 -11.17 7.18
C CYS A 81 19.38 -11.18 7.52
N VAL A 82 20.00 -10.01 7.65
CA VAL A 82 21.32 -9.87 8.29
C VAL A 82 21.32 -8.55 9.08
N PRO A 83 21.56 -8.58 10.40
CA PRO A 83 21.72 -7.36 11.18
C PRO A 83 23.05 -6.70 10.77
N MET A 84 23.01 -5.47 10.26
CA MET A 84 24.24 -4.68 10.04
C MET A 84 24.11 -3.25 10.53
N VAL A 85 25.16 -2.85 11.25
CA VAL A 85 25.43 -1.55 11.87
C VAL A 85 25.63 -0.48 10.80
N LYS A 86 25.00 0.68 10.97
CA LYS A 86 25.25 1.85 10.13
C LYS A 86 26.26 2.77 10.81
N ASN A 87 27.38 3.03 10.14
CA ASN A 87 28.29 4.10 10.53
C ASN A 87 28.67 4.84 9.26
N GLU A 88 28.21 6.08 9.11
CA GLU A 88 28.86 7.10 8.29
C GLU A 88 28.74 8.44 9.02
N SER A 89 29.91 9.03 9.26
CA SER A 89 30.20 10.16 10.15
C SER A 89 29.78 11.53 9.61
N ALA A 90 29.27 12.42 10.48
CA ALA A 90 29.68 13.85 10.58
C ALA A 90 29.00 14.60 11.76
N THR A 91 29.75 14.75 12.85
CA THR A 91 29.91 15.94 13.75
C THR A 91 28.80 16.99 13.95
N SER A 92 28.37 17.18 15.22
CA SER A 92 28.33 18.46 16.01
C SER A 92 27.63 18.21 17.36
N SER A 93 28.35 18.14 18.48
CA SER A 93 28.68 19.18 19.49
C SER A 93 27.58 19.45 20.55
N LYS A 94 28.01 19.31 21.81
CA LYS A 94 27.28 19.33 23.09
C LYS A 94 26.59 20.66 23.42
N ASP A 95 25.36 20.61 23.94
CA ASP A 95 24.97 21.31 25.18
C ASP A 95 23.67 20.74 25.79
N GLU A 96 23.64 20.72 27.12
CA GLU A 96 22.74 19.98 28.00
C GLU A 96 21.32 20.58 28.16
N LEU A 97 20.34 19.70 28.40
CA LEU A 97 19.04 19.93 29.07
C LEU A 97 17.83 20.47 28.28
N SER A 98 17.74 20.30 26.95
CA SER A 98 16.48 20.56 26.22
C SER A 98 16.07 19.56 25.13
N GLN A 99 16.75 18.42 25.02
CA GLN A 99 16.53 17.47 23.92
C GLN A 99 15.57 16.34 24.30
N VAL A 100 14.27 16.64 24.30
CA VAL A 100 13.19 15.60 24.26
C VAL A 100 12.96 15.09 22.82
N TRP A 101 13.67 15.65 21.83
CA TRP A 101 13.44 15.38 20.41
C TRP A 101 14.73 15.24 19.60
N ASP A 102 15.82 14.74 20.18
CA ASP A 102 17.00 14.45 19.38
C ASP A 102 16.70 13.33 18.38
N MET A 103 16.89 13.68 17.10
CA MET A 103 16.65 12.81 15.96
C MET A 103 17.39 11.48 16.13
N TRP A 104 16.63 10.43 15.87
CA TRP A 104 16.94 9.02 16.09
C TRP A 104 17.90 8.49 15.02
N THR A 105 19.16 8.91 15.07
CA THR A 105 20.19 8.44 14.13
C THR A 105 21.14 7.40 14.72
N ASP A 106 21.15 7.20 16.05
CA ASP A 106 21.99 6.19 16.72
C ASP A 106 21.15 5.21 17.57
N THR A 107 20.60 4.18 16.93
CA THR A 107 19.82 3.11 17.59
C THR A 107 20.69 2.09 18.34
N THR A 108 22.02 2.22 18.31
CA THR A 108 22.94 1.26 18.95
C THR A 108 23.13 1.46 20.46
N LYS A 109 22.61 2.57 21.01
CA LYS A 109 22.78 2.97 22.42
C LYS A 109 21.49 3.11 23.22
N LEU A 110 20.34 2.77 22.63
CA LEU A 110 19.07 2.84 23.34
C LEU A 110 19.04 1.75 24.42
N ASN A 111 19.05 2.17 25.69
CA ASN A 111 18.74 1.27 26.80
C ASN A 111 17.24 0.90 26.71
N LYS A 112 16.96 -0.22 26.05
CA LYS A 112 15.59 -0.67 25.70
C LYS A 112 14.73 -0.92 26.95
N GLU A 113 15.34 -1.12 28.12
CA GLU A 113 14.68 -1.55 29.34
C GLU A 113 14.03 -0.40 30.15
N GLU A 114 14.31 0.87 29.81
CA GLU A 114 13.89 2.03 30.62
C GLU A 114 13.06 3.08 29.85
N LEU A 115 12.76 2.86 28.56
CA LEU A 115 12.00 3.84 27.78
C LEU A 115 10.50 3.55 27.86
N ASP A 116 9.84 4.30 28.74
CA ASP A 116 8.39 4.35 28.82
C ASP A 116 7.80 5.37 27.82
N TYR A 117 6.85 4.96 27.00
CA TYR A 117 6.16 5.81 26.01
C TYR A 117 4.69 5.93 26.32
N VAL A 118 4.15 7.14 26.15
CA VAL A 118 2.71 7.35 26.11
C VAL A 118 2.25 7.22 24.66
N VAL A 119 1.36 6.27 24.39
CA VAL A 119 0.82 5.97 23.06
C VAL A 119 -0.70 6.08 23.07
N SER A 120 -1.27 6.55 21.96
CA SER A 120 -2.72 6.72 21.89
C SER A 120 -3.42 5.37 21.84
N LYS A 121 -4.52 5.23 22.59
CA LYS A 121 -5.31 3.99 22.62
C LYS A 121 -5.78 3.48 21.26
N LYS A 122 -5.91 4.39 20.27
CA LYS A 122 -6.36 4.07 18.91
C LYS A 122 -5.27 3.35 18.09
N ASP A 123 -4.01 3.54 18.46
CA ASP A 123 -2.85 2.99 17.74
C ASP A 123 -2.44 1.65 18.37
N VAL A 124 -2.97 1.28 19.55
CA VAL A 124 -2.64 0.04 20.24
C VAL A 124 -3.62 -1.07 19.83
N VAL A 125 -3.07 -2.18 19.38
CA VAL A 125 -3.80 -3.38 18.96
C VAL A 125 -3.23 -4.64 19.59
N ASP A 126 -3.99 -5.73 19.49
CA ASP A 126 -3.51 -7.06 19.92
C ASP A 126 -2.22 -7.41 19.18
N LEU A 127 -1.26 -8.03 19.90
CA LEU A 127 0.06 -8.34 19.35
C LEU A 127 -0.01 -9.25 18.12
N GLY A 128 -0.85 -10.29 18.17
CA GLY A 128 -1.00 -11.24 17.08
C GLY A 128 -1.61 -10.56 15.86
N TYR A 129 -2.71 -9.83 16.09
CA TYR A 129 -3.37 -9.06 15.04
C TYR A 129 -2.44 -8.03 14.38
N GLY A 130 -1.74 -7.20 15.17
CA GLY A 130 -0.86 -6.16 14.67
C GLY A 130 0.27 -6.71 13.79
N LYS A 131 0.92 -7.80 14.24
CA LYS A 131 1.94 -8.50 13.45
C LYS A 131 1.40 -9.00 12.11
N THR A 132 0.27 -9.70 12.12
CA THR A 132 -0.34 -10.19 10.87
C THR A 132 -0.71 -9.03 9.95
N SER A 133 -1.31 -7.97 10.48
CA SER A 133 -1.71 -6.80 9.69
C SER A 133 -0.52 -6.14 8.99
N PHE A 134 0.60 -5.94 9.68
CA PHE A 134 1.78 -5.30 9.09
C PHE A 134 2.53 -6.22 8.11
N ILE A 135 2.54 -7.53 8.34
CA ILE A 135 3.04 -8.51 7.38
C ILE A 135 2.25 -8.44 6.07
N GLU A 136 0.91 -8.40 6.14
CA GLU A 136 0.09 -8.34 4.93
C GLU A 136 0.25 -7.02 4.17
N ARG A 137 0.36 -5.89 4.89
CA ARG A 137 0.68 -4.59 4.27
C ARG A 137 2.02 -4.64 3.55
N ASN A 138 3.08 -5.15 4.19
CA ASN A 138 4.39 -5.29 3.56
C ASN A 138 4.36 -6.26 2.37
N ASN A 139 3.62 -7.36 2.44
CA ASN A 139 3.44 -8.29 1.32
C ASN A 139 2.86 -7.60 0.08
N LEU A 140 1.89 -6.71 0.26
CA LEU A 140 1.31 -5.91 -0.83
C LEU A 140 2.34 -4.95 -1.44
N TYR A 141 3.10 -4.26 -0.59
CA TYR A 141 4.18 -3.38 -1.03
C TYR A 141 5.25 -4.15 -1.81
N ILE A 142 5.65 -5.35 -1.35
CA ILE A 142 6.60 -6.22 -2.04
C ILE A 142 6.04 -6.67 -3.41
N VAL A 143 4.77 -7.06 -3.49
CA VAL A 143 4.17 -7.45 -4.78
C VAL A 143 4.17 -6.28 -5.75
N PHE A 144 3.76 -5.09 -5.30
CA PHE A 144 3.80 -3.88 -6.12
C PHE A 144 5.23 -3.53 -6.55
N GLY A 145 6.18 -3.54 -5.61
CA GLY A 145 7.59 -3.23 -5.87
C GLY A 145 8.26 -4.22 -6.84
N ARG A 146 7.98 -5.52 -6.72
CA ARG A 146 8.49 -6.56 -7.63
C ARG A 146 7.91 -6.44 -9.03
N TRP A 147 6.62 -6.11 -9.14
CA TRP A 147 6.06 -5.74 -10.45
C TRP A 147 6.78 -4.50 -10.99
N LYS A 148 6.99 -3.47 -10.17
CA LYS A 148 7.63 -2.23 -10.59
C LYS A 148 9.05 -2.43 -11.12
N SER A 149 9.83 -3.30 -10.47
CA SER A 149 11.23 -3.59 -10.83
C SER A 149 11.42 -4.75 -11.81
N ASP A 150 10.33 -5.43 -12.20
CA ASP A 150 10.35 -6.68 -12.98
C ASP A 150 11.14 -7.84 -12.32
N ALA A 151 11.43 -7.78 -11.02
CA ALA A 151 12.32 -8.72 -10.32
C ALA A 151 11.74 -9.29 -9.01
N PRO A 152 11.39 -10.59 -8.92
CA PRO A 152 11.16 -11.50 -10.04
C PRO A 152 9.89 -11.14 -10.82
N MET A 153 9.86 -11.61 -12.05
CA MET A 153 8.71 -11.53 -12.94
C MET A 153 7.42 -12.04 -12.29
N LEU A 154 6.39 -11.19 -12.15
CA LEU A 154 5.09 -11.55 -11.59
C LEU A 154 4.04 -11.80 -12.69
N ASN A 155 3.26 -12.88 -12.60
CA ASN A 155 2.13 -13.08 -13.52
C ASN A 155 0.90 -12.23 -13.10
N VAL A 156 -0.04 -12.05 -14.03
CA VAL A 156 -1.28 -11.26 -13.80
C VAL A 156 -2.08 -11.83 -12.62
N GLU A 157 -2.12 -13.15 -12.47
CA GLU A 157 -2.83 -13.84 -11.38
C GLU A 157 -2.28 -13.48 -9.99
N ARG A 158 -0.95 -13.34 -9.86
CA ARG A 158 -0.32 -12.92 -8.60
C ARG A 158 -0.71 -11.49 -8.25
N ILE A 159 -0.77 -10.59 -9.24
CA ILE A 159 -1.20 -9.20 -9.05
C ILE A 159 -2.70 -9.16 -8.68
N ALA A 160 -3.54 -9.96 -9.33
CA ALA A 160 -4.97 -10.06 -9.01
C ALA A 160 -5.23 -10.57 -7.58
N LYS A 161 -4.43 -11.54 -7.10
CA LYS A 161 -4.49 -11.98 -5.68
C LYS A 161 -4.12 -10.85 -4.72
N ALA A 162 -3.09 -10.06 -5.04
CA ALA A 162 -2.71 -8.92 -4.22
C ALA A 162 -3.80 -7.83 -4.16
N GLU A 163 -4.47 -7.56 -5.28
CA GLU A 163 -5.64 -6.66 -5.31
C GLU A 163 -6.78 -7.14 -4.37
N GLN A 164 -7.07 -8.44 -4.36
CA GLN A 164 -8.07 -9.00 -3.44
C GLN A 164 -7.63 -8.87 -1.97
N GLN A 165 -6.34 -9.12 -1.70
CA GLN A 165 -5.76 -8.97 -0.36
C GLN A 165 -5.78 -7.52 0.12
N ALA A 166 -5.52 -6.54 -0.77
CA ALA A 166 -5.57 -5.13 -0.45
C ALA A 166 -6.94 -4.69 0.11
N LYS A 167 -8.04 -5.20 -0.46
CA LYS A 167 -9.40 -4.97 0.06
C LYS A 167 -9.57 -5.54 1.48
N ALA A 168 -9.04 -6.75 1.73
CA ALA A 168 -9.18 -7.43 3.01
C ALA A 168 -8.43 -6.75 4.17
N VAL A 169 -7.35 -6.00 3.88
CA VAL A 169 -6.50 -5.37 4.90
C VAL A 169 -6.65 -3.84 4.94
N GLY A 170 -7.72 -3.30 4.36
CA GLY A 170 -8.00 -1.85 4.41
C GLY A 170 -7.10 -0.99 3.51
N LEU A 171 -6.50 -1.59 2.48
CA LEU A 171 -5.64 -0.94 1.48
C LEU A 171 -6.28 -0.90 0.08
N ALA A 172 -7.61 -0.89 0.02
CA ALA A 172 -8.36 -0.90 -1.24
C ALA A 172 -8.02 0.27 -2.19
N ASP A 173 -7.47 1.37 -1.65
CA ASP A 173 -6.98 2.52 -2.42
C ASP A 173 -5.81 2.16 -3.35
N MET A 174 -5.14 1.03 -3.16
CA MET A 174 -4.11 0.50 -4.08
C MET A 174 -4.70 -0.14 -5.34
N ASN A 175 -5.99 -0.52 -5.34
CA ASN A 175 -6.57 -1.34 -6.41
C ASN A 175 -6.45 -0.69 -7.80
N PRO A 176 -6.67 0.62 -7.99
CA PRO A 176 -6.48 1.24 -9.29
C PRO A 176 -5.05 1.06 -9.85
N ALA A 177 -4.04 1.06 -8.97
CA ALA A 177 -2.65 0.85 -9.37
C ALA A 177 -2.40 -0.62 -9.73
N PHE A 178 -3.03 -1.57 -9.02
CA PHE A 178 -2.98 -3.00 -9.39
C PHE A 178 -3.71 -3.28 -10.71
N GLU A 179 -4.83 -2.62 -11.00
CA GLU A 179 -5.50 -2.72 -12.31
C GLU A 179 -4.60 -2.28 -13.44
N LEU A 180 -3.94 -1.12 -13.28
CA LEU A 180 -2.97 -0.64 -14.26
C LEU A 180 -1.77 -1.60 -14.37
N ALA A 181 -1.30 -2.17 -13.26
CA ALA A 181 -0.23 -3.17 -13.26
C ALA A 181 -0.61 -4.45 -14.02
N LYS A 182 -1.85 -4.92 -13.88
CA LYS A 182 -2.37 -6.07 -14.65
C LYS A 182 -2.43 -5.75 -16.14
N LEU A 183 -2.96 -4.59 -16.53
CA LEU A 183 -3.01 -4.14 -17.93
C LEU A 183 -1.61 -4.03 -18.54
N HIS A 184 -0.69 -3.40 -17.80
CA HIS A 184 0.71 -3.32 -18.19
C HIS A 184 1.31 -4.70 -18.42
N ARG A 185 1.10 -5.62 -17.47
CA ARG A 185 1.67 -6.96 -17.56
C ARG A 185 1.10 -7.77 -18.71
N ALA A 186 -0.21 -7.66 -18.95
CA ALA A 186 -0.86 -8.25 -20.11
C ALA A 186 -0.37 -7.66 -21.45
N SER A 187 0.34 -6.53 -21.42
CA SER A 187 0.88 -5.92 -22.63
C SER A 187 2.17 -6.57 -23.14
N PHE A 188 2.81 -7.42 -22.35
CA PHE A 188 4.06 -8.09 -22.71
C PHE A 188 3.96 -9.62 -22.74
N TYR A 189 2.82 -10.17 -22.32
CA TYR A 189 2.64 -11.63 -22.20
C TYR A 189 1.29 -12.03 -22.77
N GLY A 190 1.32 -12.97 -23.72
CA GLY A 190 0.15 -13.54 -24.37
C GLY A 190 -0.31 -14.84 -23.70
N ASP A 191 -0.95 -15.68 -24.50
CA ASP A 191 -1.51 -16.95 -24.04
C ASP A 191 -0.47 -17.83 -23.33
N PHE A 192 -0.90 -18.48 -22.25
CA PHE A 192 -0.07 -19.35 -21.41
C PHE A 192 1.18 -18.66 -20.81
N GLY A 193 1.20 -17.31 -20.76
CA GLY A 193 2.32 -16.56 -20.20
C GLY A 193 3.54 -16.49 -21.14
N ARG A 194 3.36 -16.76 -22.43
CA ARG A 194 4.39 -16.54 -23.45
C ARG A 194 4.76 -15.05 -23.50
N PRO A 195 6.07 -14.68 -23.46
CA PRO A 195 6.50 -13.33 -23.80
C PRO A 195 6.10 -12.98 -25.25
N LEU A 196 5.53 -11.80 -25.42
CA LEU A 196 5.19 -11.23 -26.71
C LEU A 196 6.46 -10.73 -27.42
N MET A 197 6.47 -10.82 -28.74
CA MET A 197 7.46 -10.11 -29.55
C MET A 197 7.23 -8.60 -29.44
N PRO A 198 8.26 -7.77 -29.64
CA PRO A 198 8.13 -6.32 -29.50
C PRO A 198 6.96 -5.68 -30.27
N PHE A 199 6.72 -6.10 -31.51
CA PHE A 199 5.62 -5.60 -32.32
C PHE A 199 4.24 -6.02 -31.83
N GLU A 200 4.14 -7.17 -31.14
CA GLU A 200 2.87 -7.67 -30.59
C GLU A 200 2.45 -6.88 -29.36
N SER A 201 3.40 -6.31 -28.62
CA SER A 201 3.16 -5.49 -27.42
C SER A 201 2.58 -4.11 -27.72
N ILE A 202 2.71 -3.61 -28.95
CA ILE A 202 2.33 -2.24 -29.33
C ILE A 202 0.84 -1.95 -29.09
N LYS A 203 -0.05 -2.79 -29.59
CA LYS A 203 -1.50 -2.60 -29.45
C LYS A 203 -1.99 -2.74 -28.00
N PRO A 204 -1.54 -3.74 -27.22
CA PRO A 204 -1.82 -3.79 -25.79
C PRO A 204 -1.32 -2.55 -25.02
N LEU A 205 -0.11 -2.05 -25.30
CA LEU A 205 0.42 -0.84 -24.66
C LEU A 205 -0.40 0.41 -24.97
N VAL A 206 -0.86 0.57 -26.22
CA VAL A 206 -1.83 1.62 -26.56
C VAL A 206 -3.09 1.54 -25.69
N SER A 207 -3.57 0.32 -25.41
CA SER A 207 -4.74 0.11 -24.56
C SER A 207 -4.46 0.47 -23.10
N ALA A 208 -3.27 0.13 -22.59
CA ALA A 208 -2.85 0.52 -21.24
C ALA A 208 -2.71 2.04 -21.08
N LEU A 209 -2.14 2.73 -22.08
CA LEU A 209 -2.01 4.19 -22.08
C LEU A 209 -3.37 4.90 -22.17
N LYS A 210 -4.32 4.38 -22.96
CA LYS A 210 -5.70 4.89 -22.99
C LYS A 210 -6.43 4.71 -21.66
N ALA A 211 -6.16 3.64 -20.93
CA ALA A 211 -6.69 3.47 -19.58
C ALA A 211 -6.19 4.58 -18.64
N ILE A 212 -4.94 5.04 -18.80
CA ILE A 212 -4.40 6.20 -18.07
C ILE A 212 -5.12 7.50 -18.48
N GLU A 213 -5.41 7.72 -19.77
CA GLU A 213 -6.19 8.88 -20.21
C GLU A 213 -7.60 8.91 -19.58
N ALA A 214 -8.26 7.75 -19.51
CA ALA A 214 -9.55 7.61 -18.87
C ALA A 214 -9.46 7.97 -17.37
N LEU A 215 -8.44 7.46 -16.67
CA LEU A 215 -8.16 7.80 -15.28
C LEU A 215 -7.94 9.31 -15.07
N PHE A 216 -7.23 9.98 -15.98
CA PHE A 216 -7.04 11.43 -15.93
C PHE A 216 -8.31 12.23 -16.25
N THR A 217 -9.24 11.64 -16.99
CA THR A 217 -10.54 12.25 -17.28
C THR A 217 -11.46 12.18 -16.06
N GLU A 218 -11.46 11.03 -15.37
CA GLU A 218 -12.23 10.79 -14.15
C GLU A 218 -11.63 11.51 -12.93
N ASP A 219 -10.30 11.58 -12.85
CA ASP A 219 -9.56 12.12 -11.71
C ASP A 219 -8.60 13.25 -12.14
N LYS A 220 -9.14 14.47 -12.12
CA LYS A 220 -8.39 15.68 -12.48
C LYS A 220 -7.24 15.97 -11.51
N GLU A 221 -7.37 15.57 -10.24
CA GLU A 221 -6.29 15.77 -9.26
C GLU A 221 -5.11 14.86 -9.59
N LEU A 222 -5.36 13.59 -9.88
CA LEU A 222 -4.33 12.66 -10.36
C LEU A 222 -3.64 13.18 -11.62
N LYS A 223 -4.40 13.71 -12.60
CA LYS A 223 -3.82 14.36 -13.79
C LYS A 223 -2.89 15.51 -13.43
N ASN A 224 -3.34 16.42 -12.55
CA ASN A 224 -2.54 17.58 -12.13
C ASN A 224 -1.27 17.17 -11.39
N ILE A 225 -1.37 16.19 -10.48
CA ILE A 225 -0.23 15.61 -9.77
C ILE A 225 0.76 15.01 -10.77
N TRP A 226 0.26 14.22 -11.72
CA TRP A 226 1.07 13.48 -12.67
C TRP A 226 1.92 14.40 -13.55
N PHE A 227 1.26 15.41 -14.15
CA PHE A 227 1.88 16.39 -15.05
C PHE A 227 2.63 17.52 -14.33
N ALA A 228 2.65 17.54 -12.99
CA ALA A 228 3.44 18.51 -12.25
C ALA A 228 4.94 18.40 -12.60
N LYS A 229 5.58 19.54 -12.87
CA LYS A 229 7.02 19.63 -13.18
C LYS A 229 7.86 19.03 -12.07
N GLN A 230 7.52 19.34 -10.82
CA GLN A 230 8.04 18.70 -9.63
C GLN A 230 6.87 18.19 -8.79
N ARG A 231 6.87 16.89 -8.48
CA ARG A 231 5.86 16.28 -7.62
C ARG A 231 6.28 16.40 -6.17
N ASP A 232 5.34 16.82 -5.31
CA ASP A 232 5.56 16.82 -3.87
C ASP A 232 5.41 15.40 -3.31
N TRP A 233 6.51 14.65 -3.35
CA TRP A 233 6.54 13.27 -2.85
C TRP A 233 6.25 13.15 -1.35
N LYS A 234 6.53 14.20 -0.56
CA LYS A 234 6.23 14.24 0.87
C LYS A 234 4.73 14.37 1.13
N LYS A 235 4.01 15.06 0.25
CA LYS A 235 2.54 15.10 0.28
C LYS A 235 1.95 13.82 -0.30
N LEU A 236 2.51 13.30 -1.39
CA LEU A 236 2.01 12.08 -2.02
C LEU A 236 2.15 10.84 -1.13
N SER A 237 3.25 10.71 -0.37
CA SER A 237 3.46 9.59 0.55
C SER A 237 2.40 9.47 1.65
N LYS A 238 1.57 10.51 1.83
CA LYS A 238 0.45 10.56 2.78
C LYS A 238 -0.89 10.14 2.16
N ASN A 239 -0.95 9.83 0.87
CA ASN A 239 -2.15 9.37 0.18
C ASN A 239 -1.86 8.09 -0.60
N THR A 240 -2.40 6.96 -0.10
CA THR A 240 -2.17 5.63 -0.68
C THR A 240 -2.55 5.58 -2.16
N LYS A 241 -3.75 6.06 -2.52
CA LYS A 241 -4.23 6.06 -3.90
C LYS A 241 -3.25 6.76 -4.83
N TYR A 242 -2.92 8.03 -4.55
CA TYR A 242 -2.08 8.82 -5.45
C TYR A 242 -0.63 8.39 -5.45
N TYR A 243 -0.08 7.93 -4.33
CA TYR A 243 1.29 7.42 -4.27
C TYR A 243 1.46 6.23 -5.24
N PHE A 244 0.64 5.20 -5.10
CA PHE A 244 0.76 3.98 -5.92
C PHE A 244 0.32 4.22 -7.37
N MET A 245 -0.68 5.07 -7.61
CA MET A 245 -1.09 5.41 -8.98
C MET A 245 0.00 6.15 -9.75
N VAL A 246 0.64 7.14 -9.14
CA VAL A 246 1.76 7.85 -9.78
C VAL A 246 2.88 6.87 -10.10
N GLU A 247 3.31 6.06 -9.14
CA GLU A 247 4.37 5.07 -9.37
C GLU A 247 4.02 4.06 -10.48
N ALA A 248 2.75 3.64 -10.57
CA ALA A 248 2.29 2.74 -11.61
C ALA A 248 2.29 3.40 -13.00
N ILE A 249 1.80 4.65 -13.10
CA ILE A 249 1.80 5.40 -14.36
C ILE A 249 3.24 5.68 -14.82
N ASP A 250 4.19 5.98 -13.91
CA ASP A 250 5.62 6.16 -14.24
C ASP A 250 6.15 4.91 -14.94
N LYS A 251 5.91 3.73 -14.36
CA LYS A 251 6.32 2.49 -15.00
C LYS A 251 5.70 2.30 -16.39
N VAL A 252 4.38 2.38 -16.51
CA VAL A 252 3.70 2.10 -17.79
C VAL A 252 4.17 3.05 -18.89
N VAL A 253 4.34 4.34 -18.57
CA VAL A 253 4.78 5.35 -19.54
C VAL A 253 6.26 5.14 -19.92
N GLU A 254 7.14 4.87 -18.96
CA GLU A 254 8.57 4.63 -19.23
C GLU A 254 8.80 3.32 -20.01
N ASP A 255 8.08 2.24 -19.69
CA ASP A 255 8.18 0.99 -20.42
C ASP A 255 7.58 1.13 -21.84
N SER A 256 6.50 1.91 -22.00
CA SER A 256 5.94 2.25 -23.33
C SER A 256 6.91 3.08 -24.18
N LYS A 257 7.67 4.01 -23.57
CA LYS A 257 8.73 4.75 -24.25
C LYS A 257 9.85 3.81 -24.69
N SER A 258 10.29 2.94 -23.79
CA SER A 258 11.37 2.00 -24.04
C SER A 258 11.01 1.04 -25.18
N GLN A 259 9.76 0.58 -25.21
CA GLN A 259 9.25 -0.28 -26.28
C GLN A 259 9.42 0.32 -27.69
N LEU A 260 9.39 1.64 -27.84
CA LEU A 260 9.57 2.31 -29.14
C LEU A 260 11.01 2.24 -29.69
N TYR A 261 11.95 1.64 -28.94
CA TYR A 261 13.33 1.44 -29.36
C TYR A 261 13.71 -0.04 -29.51
N GLU A 262 12.78 -0.96 -29.26
CA GLU A 262 13.00 -2.39 -29.44
C GLU A 262 13.12 -2.76 -30.92
N GLU A 263 13.81 -3.86 -31.20
CA GLU A 263 13.91 -4.41 -32.55
C GLU A 263 12.53 -4.86 -33.06
N ASP A 264 12.35 -4.89 -34.39
CA ASP A 264 11.14 -5.39 -35.07
C ASP A 264 9.84 -4.62 -34.82
N ILE A 265 9.84 -3.49 -34.12
CA ILE A 265 8.62 -2.69 -33.88
C ILE A 265 7.96 -2.17 -35.15
N ASP A 266 8.73 -2.05 -36.24
CA ASP A 266 8.25 -1.68 -37.58
C ASP A 266 7.33 -2.74 -38.20
N LYS A 267 7.33 -3.97 -37.66
CA LYS A 267 6.39 -5.03 -38.02
C LYS A 267 5.00 -4.88 -37.39
N ALA A 268 4.84 -3.94 -36.44
CA ALA A 268 3.54 -3.66 -35.84
C ALA A 268 2.59 -2.99 -36.84
N ASP A 269 1.28 -3.02 -36.56
CA ASP A 269 0.32 -2.25 -37.33
C ASP A 269 0.71 -0.75 -37.30
N PRO A 270 0.91 -0.10 -38.47
CA PRO A 270 1.34 1.30 -38.51
C PRO A 270 0.43 2.27 -37.76
N LYS A 271 -0.88 1.98 -37.69
CA LYS A 271 -1.85 2.79 -36.95
C LYS A 271 -1.61 2.68 -35.45
N ASP A 272 -1.42 1.47 -34.94
CA ASP A 272 -1.18 1.23 -33.52
C ASP A 272 0.19 1.79 -33.09
N LEU A 273 1.22 1.64 -33.93
CA LEU A 273 2.54 2.21 -33.68
C LEU A 273 2.53 3.74 -33.64
N ASN A 274 1.82 4.37 -34.59
CA ASN A 274 1.66 5.83 -34.59
C ASN A 274 0.85 6.31 -33.38
N GLN A 275 -0.17 5.56 -32.98
CA GLN A 275 -0.94 5.88 -31.79
C GLN A 275 -0.09 5.78 -30.51
N LEU A 276 0.76 4.76 -30.39
CA LEU A 276 1.68 4.63 -29.25
C LEU A 276 2.63 5.84 -29.18
N LYS A 277 3.24 6.22 -30.32
CA LYS A 277 4.12 7.40 -30.40
C LYS A 277 3.42 8.69 -29.97
N GLN A 278 2.17 8.88 -30.41
CA GLN A 278 1.37 10.04 -30.03
C GLN A 278 1.10 10.06 -28.53
N LEU A 279 0.59 8.97 -27.95
CA LEU A 279 0.28 8.88 -26.52
C LEU A 279 1.53 9.09 -25.66
N VAL A 280 2.64 8.45 -26.02
CA VAL A 280 3.94 8.65 -25.33
C VAL A 280 4.38 10.13 -25.36
N THR A 281 4.16 10.82 -26.48
CA THR A 281 4.47 12.25 -26.61
C THR A 281 3.55 13.09 -25.73
N GLU A 282 2.26 12.79 -25.69
CA GLU A 282 1.27 13.48 -24.84
C GLU A 282 1.54 13.27 -23.35
N PHE A 283 2.02 12.09 -22.95
CA PHE A 283 2.44 11.78 -21.59
C PHE A 283 3.85 12.24 -21.24
N SER A 284 4.59 12.84 -22.19
CA SER A 284 5.90 13.41 -21.91
C SER A 284 5.78 14.64 -21.01
N ARG A 285 6.41 14.56 -19.84
CA ARG A 285 6.45 15.63 -18.85
C ARG A 285 7.42 16.71 -19.35
N LYS A 286 6.96 17.96 -19.43
CA LYS A 286 7.76 19.13 -19.82
C LYS A 286 8.42 19.80 -18.60
#